data_AF-A0A7J8U200-F1
#
_entry.id   AF-A0A7J8U200-F1
#
_cell.length_a   1.000
_cell.length_b   1.000
_cell.length_c   1.000
_cell.angle_alpha   90.00
_cell.angle_beta   90.00
_cell.angle_gamma   90.00
#
_symmetry.space_group_name_H-M   'P 1'
#
loop_
_entity.id
_entity.type
_entity.pdbx_description
1 polymer ?
#
loop_
_entity_poly.entity_id
_entity_poly.type
_entity_poly.pdbx_seq_one_letter_code
_entity_poly.pdbx_strand_id
1 'polypeptide(L)'
;MMPLKEETMATMKALSTRIEELEVELALCRAAVGEGVLSAALSNEDVPKLKEFVGTRSACDVDNFLWRMENYFRAKGIVDNVVKVSTTSMFLTDIALLWWWGRSTDKRQGEIRK
;
A
#
# COMPACT_ATOMS: atom_id res chain seq x y z
N MET A 1 -2.46 -60.88 3.99
CA MET A 1 -1.79 -59.58 4.20
C MET A 1 -1.69 -58.78 2.89
N MET A 2 -2.82 -58.60 2.19
CA MET A 2 -2.92 -57.79 0.96
C MET A 2 -3.91 -56.60 1.05
N PRO A 3 -5.00 -56.62 1.84
CA PRO A 3 -6.03 -55.56 1.72
C PRO A 3 -5.58 -54.20 2.29
N LEU A 4 -4.74 -54.22 3.33
CA LEU A 4 -4.20 -53.00 3.95
C LEU A 4 -3.32 -52.19 2.98
N LYS A 5 -2.65 -52.86 2.03
CA LYS A 5 -1.76 -52.22 1.06
C LYS A 5 -2.55 -51.54 -0.07
N GLU A 6 -3.71 -52.08 -0.42
CA GLU A 6 -4.62 -51.49 -1.39
C GLU A 6 -5.33 -50.26 -0.83
N GLU A 7 -5.78 -50.33 0.43
CA GLU A 7 -6.45 -49.21 1.10
C GLU A 7 -5.51 -48.02 1.33
N THR A 8 -4.26 -48.29 1.71
CA THR A 8 -3.23 -47.25 1.85
C THR A 8 -2.84 -46.63 0.49
N MET A 9 -2.82 -47.41 -0.59
CA MET A 9 -2.56 -46.89 -1.93
C MET A 9 -3.72 -46.04 -2.46
N ALA A 10 -4.96 -46.45 -2.17
CA ALA A 10 -6.16 -45.71 -2.55
C ALA A 10 -6.24 -44.34 -1.84
N THR A 11 -5.96 -44.32 -0.54
CA THR A 11 -5.94 -43.07 0.25
C THR A 11 -4.82 -42.12 -0.19
N MET A 12 -3.63 -42.64 -0.51
CA MET A 12 -2.52 -41.82 -1.00
C MET A 12 -2.81 -41.19 -2.37
N LYS A 13 -3.51 -41.92 -3.25
CA LYS A 13 -3.99 -41.39 -4.53
C LYS A 13 -5.01 -40.27 -4.32
N ALA A 14 -6.00 -40.48 -3.46
CA ALA A 14 -7.03 -39.49 -3.17
C ALA A 14 -6.44 -38.18 -2.59
N LEU A 15 -5.45 -38.29 -1.70
CA LEU A 15 -4.76 -37.13 -1.14
C LEU A 15 -3.95 -36.36 -2.19
N SER A 16 -3.27 -37.07 -3.11
CA SER A 16 -2.50 -36.44 -4.19
C SER A 16 -3.41 -35.63 -5.11
N THR A 17 -4.56 -36.20 -5.50
CA THR A 17 -5.57 -35.48 -6.30
C THR A 17 -6.09 -34.24 -5.59
N ARG A 18 -6.32 -34.31 -4.27
CA ARG A 18 -6.79 -33.15 -3.51
C ARG A 18 -5.75 -32.04 -3.39
N ILE A 19 -4.46 -32.40 -3.31
CA ILE A 19 -3.37 -31.42 -3.32
C ILE A 19 -3.32 -30.68 -4.66
N GLU A 20 -3.38 -31.40 -5.78
CA GLU A 20 -3.41 -30.79 -7.12
C GLU A 20 -4.59 -29.82 -7.28
N GLU A 21 -5.77 -30.20 -6.80
CA GLU A 21 -6.97 -29.36 -6.85
C GLU A 21 -6.81 -28.08 -6.00
N LEU A 22 -6.26 -28.20 -4.80
CA LEU A 22 -5.98 -27.04 -3.93
C LEU A 22 -4.89 -26.13 -4.49
N GLU A 23 -3.89 -26.68 -5.18
CA GLU A 23 -2.86 -25.88 -5.86
C GLU A 23 -3.45 -25.05 -7.00
N VAL A 24 -4.40 -25.62 -7.76
CA VAL A 24 -5.16 -24.89 -8.79
C VAL A 24 -6.03 -23.79 -8.17
N GLU A 25 -6.77 -24.08 -7.10
CA GLU A 25 -7.58 -23.08 -6.38
C GLU A 25 -6.71 -21.96 -5.78
N LEU A 26 -5.54 -22.29 -5.23
CA LEU A 26 -4.58 -21.31 -4.72
C LEU A 26 -3.99 -20.45 -5.84
N ALA A 27 -3.70 -21.03 -7.02
CA ALA A 27 -3.23 -20.28 -8.17
C ALA A 27 -4.30 -19.30 -8.66
N LEU A 28 -5.56 -19.72 -8.73
CA LEU A 28 -6.71 -18.87 -9.08
C LEU A 28 -6.93 -17.76 -8.04
N CYS A 29 -6.90 -18.10 -6.75
CA CYS A 29 -6.99 -17.11 -5.66
C CYS A 29 -5.84 -16.10 -5.73
N ARG A 30 -4.60 -16.55 -5.98
CA ARG A 30 -3.45 -15.66 -6.13
C ARG A 30 -3.55 -14.77 -7.36
N ALA A 31 -4.06 -15.29 -8.48
CA ALA A 31 -4.32 -14.50 -9.69
C ALA A 31 -5.40 -13.45 -9.42
N ALA A 32 -6.52 -13.84 -8.80
CA ALA A 32 -7.61 -12.93 -8.44
C ALA A 32 -7.21 -11.91 -7.36
N VAL A 33 -6.32 -12.26 -6.43
CA VAL A 33 -5.74 -11.31 -5.46
C VAL A 33 -4.72 -10.41 -6.15
N GLY A 34 -3.93 -10.90 -7.09
CA GLY A 34 -3.05 -10.07 -7.92
C GLY A 34 -3.84 -9.05 -8.74
N GLU A 35 -4.92 -9.48 -9.39
CA GLU A 35 -5.86 -8.61 -10.11
C GLU A 35 -6.67 -7.72 -9.16
N GLY A 36 -7.03 -8.19 -7.96
CA GLY A 36 -7.76 -7.41 -6.94
C GLY A 36 -6.89 -6.37 -6.24
N VAL A 37 -5.61 -6.64 -6.04
CA VAL A 37 -4.61 -5.68 -5.55
C VAL A 37 -4.23 -4.67 -6.65
N LEU A 38 -4.27 -5.08 -7.92
CA LEU A 38 -4.12 -4.17 -9.06
C LEU A 38 -5.41 -3.37 -9.37
N SER A 39 -6.60 -3.91 -9.07
CA SER A 39 -7.90 -3.25 -9.25
C SER A 39 -8.26 -2.32 -8.08
N ALA A 40 -7.60 -2.49 -6.92
CA ALA A 40 -7.60 -1.49 -5.85
C ALA A 40 -6.64 -0.32 -6.11
N ALA A 41 -5.92 -0.31 -7.24
CA ALA A 41 -5.45 0.94 -7.82
C ALA A 41 -6.68 1.65 -8.38
N LEU A 42 -7.35 2.41 -7.49
CA LEU A 42 -8.39 3.35 -7.87
C LEU A 42 -7.94 4.05 -9.15
N SER A 43 -8.79 3.99 -10.18
CA SER A 43 -8.54 4.66 -11.45
C SER A 43 -8.04 6.08 -11.16
N ASN A 44 -7.07 6.58 -11.93
CA ASN A 44 -6.52 7.92 -11.68
C ASN A 44 -7.60 9.01 -11.71
N GLU A 45 -8.77 8.74 -12.30
CA GLU A 45 -9.97 9.56 -12.27
C GLU A 45 -10.77 9.52 -10.94
N ASP A 46 -10.70 8.44 -10.15
CA ASP A 46 -11.40 8.30 -8.86
C ASP A 46 -10.65 8.97 -7.69
N VAL A 47 -9.42 9.42 -7.91
CA VAL A 47 -8.64 10.09 -6.87
C VAL A 47 -9.18 11.51 -6.70
N PRO A 48 -9.82 11.83 -5.56
CA PRO A 48 -10.38 13.16 -5.36
C PRO A 48 -9.28 14.20 -5.48
N LYS A 49 -9.54 15.30 -6.21
CA LYS A 49 -8.59 16.40 -6.36
C LYS A 49 -8.06 16.80 -4.97
N LEU A 50 -6.77 16.58 -4.77
CA LEU A 50 -6.12 16.94 -3.51
C LEU A 50 -6.20 18.46 -3.35
N LYS A 51 -6.60 18.87 -2.15
CA LYS A 51 -6.78 20.26 -1.73
C LYS A 51 -5.57 20.56 -0.89
N GLU A 52 -4.91 21.65 -1.23
CA GLU A 52 -3.72 22.15 -0.57
C GLU A 52 -3.99 22.50 0.90
N PHE A 53 -2.94 22.40 1.71
CA PHE A 53 -2.96 22.73 3.13
C PHE A 53 -2.12 23.97 3.40
N VAL A 54 -2.81 25.04 3.80
CA VAL A 54 -2.22 26.37 4.04
C VAL A 54 -1.50 26.50 5.38
N GLY A 55 -1.64 25.52 6.27
CA GLY A 55 -1.08 25.57 7.63
C GLY A 55 -2.04 26.00 8.73
N THR A 56 -3.34 25.69 8.59
CA THR A 56 -4.32 25.94 9.65
C THR A 56 -3.93 25.21 10.93
N ARG A 57 -3.94 25.90 12.08
CA ARG A 57 -3.62 25.34 13.40
C ARG A 57 -4.81 24.62 14.04
N SER A 58 -5.51 23.81 13.25
CA SER A 58 -6.66 23.00 13.66
C SER A 58 -6.28 21.53 13.56
N ALA A 59 -6.40 20.79 14.65
CA ALA A 59 -6.12 19.35 14.66
C ALA A 59 -6.98 18.60 13.62
N CYS A 60 -8.27 18.95 13.53
CA CYS A 60 -9.19 18.38 12.56
C CYS A 60 -8.73 18.62 11.11
N ASP A 61 -8.24 19.82 10.78
CA ASP A 61 -7.78 20.12 9.42
C ASP A 61 -6.48 19.38 9.07
N VAL A 62 -5.59 19.22 10.06
CA VAL A 62 -4.36 18.43 9.91
C VAL A 62 -4.71 16.95 9.70
N ASP A 63 -5.60 16.39 10.50
CA ASP A 63 -6.03 14.99 10.39
C ASP A 63 -6.71 14.73 9.04
N ASN A 64 -7.58 15.64 8.61
CA ASN A 64 -8.23 15.57 7.31
C ASN A 64 -7.23 15.61 6.16
N PHE A 65 -6.19 16.45 6.26
CA PHE A 65 -5.13 16.51 5.25
C PHE A 65 -4.35 15.20 5.19
N LEU A 66 -3.90 14.68 6.33
CA LEU A 66 -3.14 13.43 6.41
C LEU A 66 -3.95 12.24 5.88
N TRP A 67 -5.20 12.11 6.29
CA TRP A 67 -6.09 11.05 5.81
C TRP A 67 -6.25 11.07 4.28
N ARG A 68 -6.38 12.26 3.68
CA ARG A 68 -6.46 12.41 2.21
C ARG A 68 -5.16 12.03 1.51
N MET A 69 -4.01 12.39 2.08
CA MET A 69 -2.69 12.00 1.55
C MET A 69 -2.49 10.48 1.61
N GLU A 70 -2.87 9.84 2.72
CA GLU A 70 -2.80 8.39 2.85
C GLU A 70 -3.68 7.67 1.83
N ASN A 71 -4.91 8.17 1.62
CA ASN A 71 -5.79 7.61 0.61
C ASN A 71 -5.24 7.81 -0.81
N TYR A 72 -4.65 8.99 -1.09
CA TYR A 72 -3.96 9.24 -2.36
C TYR A 72 -2.80 8.26 -2.59
N PHE A 73 -1.97 8.02 -1.58
CA PHE A 73 -0.86 7.07 -1.69
C PHE A 73 -1.34 5.65 -1.93
N ARG A 74 -2.41 5.24 -1.25
CA ARG A 74 -3.04 3.93 -1.44
C ARG A 74 -3.55 3.78 -2.88
N ALA A 75 -4.29 4.77 -3.37
CA ALA A 75 -4.82 4.80 -4.73
C ALA A 75 -3.71 4.72 -5.80
N LYS A 76 -2.62 5.46 -5.58
CA LYS A 76 -1.48 5.56 -6.52
C LYS A 76 -0.43 4.46 -6.35
N GLY A 77 -0.60 3.54 -5.40
CA GLY A 77 0.39 2.51 -5.09
C GLY A 77 1.73 3.05 -4.59
N ILE A 78 1.76 4.26 -4.02
CA ILE A 78 3.00 4.87 -3.51
C ILE A 78 3.31 4.25 -2.14
N VAL A 79 4.38 3.45 -2.08
CA VAL A 79 4.82 2.79 -0.84
C VAL A 79 6.04 3.48 -0.22
N ASP A 80 6.97 3.95 -1.06
CA ASP A 80 8.23 4.55 -0.63
C ASP A 80 8.04 5.83 0.19
N ASN A 81 8.66 5.87 1.37
CA ASN A 81 8.49 7.00 2.30
C ASN A 81 9.13 8.29 1.81
N VAL A 82 10.23 8.22 1.06
CA VAL A 82 10.89 9.41 0.48
C VAL A 82 9.95 10.03 -0.56
N VAL A 83 9.35 9.20 -1.42
CA VAL A 83 8.36 9.62 -2.42
C VAL A 83 7.11 10.18 -1.75
N LYS A 84 6.60 9.56 -0.68
CA LYS A 84 5.45 10.07 0.09
C LYS A 84 5.73 11.45 0.66
N VAL A 85 6.86 11.63 1.36
CA VAL A 85 7.24 12.91 1.96
C VAL A 85 7.40 13.99 0.89
N SER A 86 8.08 13.68 -0.21
CA SER A 86 8.23 14.60 -1.34
C SER A 86 6.87 15.00 -1.91
N THR A 87 5.97 14.04 -2.14
CA THR A 87 4.64 14.29 -2.69
C THR A 87 3.77 15.10 -1.75
N THR A 88 3.72 14.77 -0.44
CA THR A 88 3.00 15.56 0.57
C THR A 88 3.45 17.02 0.58
N SER A 89 4.76 17.27 0.44
CA SER A 89 5.29 18.62 0.43
C SER A 89 4.77 19.49 -0.73
N MET A 90 4.39 18.87 -1.87
CA MET A 90 3.82 19.59 -3.01
C MET A 90 2.40 20.10 -2.74
N PHE A 91 1.72 19.58 -1.72
CA PHE A 91 0.37 20.01 -1.33
C PHE A 91 0.37 20.94 -0.11
N LEU A 92 1.55 21.36 0.37
CA LEU A 92 1.67 22.40 1.38
C LEU A 92 1.77 23.76 0.69
N THR A 93 1.04 24.74 1.23
CA THR A 93 1.08 26.13 0.75
C THR A 93 1.23 27.10 1.93
N ASP A 94 1.47 28.37 1.61
CA ASP A 94 1.60 29.47 2.57
C ASP A 94 2.50 29.15 3.78
N ILE A 95 1.90 29.17 4.98
CA ILE A 95 2.61 29.03 6.25
C ILE A 95 3.16 27.61 6.41
N ALA A 96 2.41 26.60 5.96
CA ALA A 96 2.86 25.21 6.02
C ALA A 96 4.09 24.98 5.14
N LEU A 97 4.09 25.54 3.93
CA LEU A 97 5.20 25.41 3.00
C LEU A 97 6.47 26.06 3.56
N LEU A 98 6.37 27.29 4.09
CA LEU A 98 7.50 28.00 4.69
C LEU A 98 8.11 27.24 5.87
N TRP A 99 7.27 26.72 6.76
CA TRP A 99 7.74 25.92 7.90
C TRP A 99 8.44 24.64 7.44
N TRP A 100 7.88 23.94 6.45
CA TRP A 100 8.47 22.73 5.89
C TRP A 100 9.83 22.99 5.25
N TRP A 101 9.96 24.10 4.51
CA TRP A 101 11.22 24.52 3.90
C TRP A 101 12.29 24.79 4.96
N GLY A 102 12.00 25.58 5.98
CA GLY A 102 12.95 25.87 7.07
C GLY A 102 13.44 24.60 7.77
N ARG A 103 12.52 23.68 8.09
CA ARG A 103 12.89 22.39 8.72
C ARG A 103 13.73 21.50 7.82
N SER A 104 13.49 21.54 6.51
CA SER A 104 14.22 20.73 5.53
C SER A 104 15.64 21.25 5.30
N THR A 105 15.83 22.58 5.31
CA THR A 105 17.16 23.18 5.18
C THR A 105 18.01 22.99 6.43
N ASP A 106 17.38 23.06 7.62
CA ASP A 106 18.08 22.85 8.90
C ASP A 106 18.64 21.43 9.01
N LYS A 107 17.86 20.41 8.61
CA LYS A 107 18.32 19.01 8.63
C LYS A 107 19.50 18.78 7.69
N ARG A 108 19.44 19.31 6.46
CA ARG A 108 20.55 19.20 5.48
C ARG A 108 21.82 19.87 5.99
N GLN A 109 21.71 21.03 6.64
CA GLN A 109 22.88 21.72 7.22
C GLN A 109 23.45 21.01 8.45
N GLY A 110 22.64 20.31 9.23
CA GLY A 110 23.10 19.48 10.35
C GLY A 110 23.82 18.20 9.91
N GLU A 111 23.47 17.65 8.74
CA GLU A 111 24.12 16.48 8.14
C GLU A 111 25.47 16.83 7.49
N ILE A 112 25.61 18.03 6.90
CA ILE A 112 26.86 18.50 6.27
C ILE A 112 27.95 18.86 7.29
N ARG A 113 27.58 19.12 8.56
CA ARG A 113 28.47 19.60 9.62
C ARG A 113 28.94 18.51 10.60
N LYS A 114 28.69 17.23 10.32
CA LYS A 114 29.22 16.09 11.08
C LYS A 114 30.28 15.36 10.26
#